data_AF-A0A933WVP5-F1
#
_entry.id   AF-A0A933WVP5-F1
#
_cell.length_a   1.000
_cell.length_b   1.000
_cell.length_c   1.000
_cell.angle_alpha   90.00
_cell.angle_beta   90.00
_cell.angle_gamma   90.00
#
_symmetry.space_group_name_H-M   'P 1'
#
loop_
_entity.id
_entity.type
_entity.pdbx_description
1 polymer ?
#
loop_
_entity_poly.entity_id
_entity_poly.type
_entity_poly.pdbx_seq_one_letter_code
_entity_poly.pdbx_strand_id
1 'polypeptide(L)'
;MSPAAETPEDGLPHCRGYAPEKVRARLEGRLKLAGNPDGAGARLTRVGTESESVLWFVLQGASGKEAWLAVSPVGGEPWAFNGRTLKISPRSQESELSALHRVGLERLGAKLDGTSFESLRRLIKGRPAAAPAPDAAPPPDARTQPPLGPHCEDWAHPDQWREFCCFPAIEWCPGETFLGSVMFSGSACTLRYGDLECQEGLLYLSHVAQSHWAFTKDPGGDAPAGGIPEYLALLDDRDVIQGVGVRKVEDILERIQDTPSQSSLQFYNCCIPMMTGDDVRGPLARFQERTGRKVVFTDMSAVGCHQESLSQHILRELSAAPRPSPKAAEGRLNLAGFRRTRGRDELVGLLADVGVELNAAILPAVAPEDLAGYRRAAVQVLMPNTYYREVYEVLGGLALRTLAGLSPYGGAGAARWLRAVGACFDGAVAARLEAALVRLDATIQPEWERLSQRAAAHRAGFVLGPGDATRLADPASSAGVQIPALLAEMGFGIDLLVFRERGRPDDAGWQSLLSGLPGADRHRIVPFGRREELSRSLRAGGLSIVYSNIRNDRRLIRRGLAAFSLRDLEMGLPGALRSLRRLVERCELPYFRENARLLGGGS
;
A
#
# COMPACT_ATOMS: atom_id res chain seq x y z
N MET A 1 -34.85 -7.11 -61.13
CA MET A 1 -33.87 -6.22 -61.77
C MET A 1 -32.83 -5.82 -60.72
N SER A 2 -31.69 -6.51 -60.69
CA SER A 2 -30.44 -5.99 -60.10
C SER A 2 -29.82 -4.97 -61.06
N PRO A 3 -29.05 -4.00 -60.56
CA PRO A 3 -27.57 -4.06 -60.67
C PRO A 3 -26.88 -3.41 -59.43
N ALA A 4 -25.57 -3.43 -59.21
CA ALA A 4 -24.42 -4.22 -59.64
C ALA A 4 -23.33 -3.93 -58.59
N ALA A 5 -22.45 -4.89 -58.38
CA ALA A 5 -21.36 -4.87 -57.42
C ALA A 5 -20.15 -4.07 -57.92
N GLU A 6 -19.40 -3.49 -57.00
CA GLU A 6 -17.98 -3.17 -57.19
C GLU A 6 -17.15 -3.94 -56.15
N THR A 7 -16.34 -4.85 -56.67
CA THR A 7 -15.22 -5.57 -56.07
C THR A 7 -13.96 -4.69 -56.04
N PRO A 8 -13.07 -4.88 -55.06
CA PRO A 8 -11.64 -4.75 -55.28
C PRO A 8 -10.95 -6.13 -55.24
N GLU A 9 -10.27 -6.45 -56.33
CA GLU A 9 -9.33 -7.58 -56.47
C GLU A 9 -7.95 -7.26 -55.85
N ASP A 10 -7.41 -8.27 -55.17
CA ASP A 10 -6.04 -8.83 -55.14
C ASP A 10 -4.79 -7.93 -54.97
N GLY A 11 -3.79 -8.27 -54.15
CA GLY A 11 -3.58 -9.55 -53.47
C GLY A 11 -2.25 -9.71 -52.72
N LEU A 12 -2.08 -10.96 -52.23
CA LEU A 12 -0.87 -11.68 -51.78
C LEU A 12 -0.25 -11.31 -50.41
N PRO A 13 0.57 -12.20 -49.80
CA PRO A 13 0.28 -13.58 -49.42
C PRO A 13 0.71 -13.90 -47.95
N HIS A 14 0.37 -15.11 -47.51
CA HIS A 14 0.76 -15.79 -46.27
C HIS A 14 2.07 -15.36 -45.58
N CYS A 15 2.04 -15.30 -44.24
CA CYS A 15 3.14 -15.80 -43.42
C CYS A 15 2.64 -16.45 -42.12
N ARG A 16 3.05 -17.72 -41.98
CA ARG A 16 2.81 -18.65 -40.88
C ARG A 16 3.61 -18.28 -39.64
N GLY A 17 3.03 -18.61 -38.48
CA GLY A 17 3.70 -19.26 -37.33
C GLY A 17 4.88 -18.52 -36.68
N TYR A 18 4.64 -17.96 -35.50
CA TYR A 18 5.71 -17.59 -34.57
C TYR A 18 5.85 -18.67 -33.49
N ALA A 19 6.89 -19.49 -33.59
CA ALA A 19 7.28 -20.46 -32.56
C ALA A 19 8.28 -19.80 -31.59
N PRO A 20 8.07 -19.83 -30.26
CA PRO A 20 8.93 -19.20 -29.25
C PRO A 20 10.39 -19.67 -29.27
N GLU A 21 10.68 -20.82 -29.87
CA GLU A 21 12.01 -21.44 -29.83
C GLU A 21 13.05 -20.70 -30.69
N LYS A 22 12.64 -19.93 -31.71
CA LYS A 22 13.56 -19.17 -32.57
C LYS A 22 14.14 -17.92 -31.89
N VAL A 23 13.44 -17.34 -30.92
CA VAL A 23 13.96 -16.21 -30.12
C VAL A 23 14.97 -16.71 -29.09
N ARG A 24 14.74 -17.91 -28.53
CA ARG A 24 15.68 -18.57 -27.59
C ARG A 24 17.00 -18.94 -28.28
N ALA A 25 16.93 -19.59 -29.45
CA ALA A 25 18.12 -19.96 -30.21
C ALA A 25 18.94 -18.75 -30.72
N ARG A 26 18.27 -17.63 -31.05
CA ARG A 26 18.93 -16.40 -31.54
C ARG A 26 19.60 -15.59 -30.41
N LEU A 27 19.16 -15.78 -29.16
CA LEU A 27 19.80 -15.21 -27.97
C LEU A 27 20.94 -16.08 -27.45
N GLU A 28 20.80 -17.42 -27.48
CA GLU A 28 21.86 -18.35 -27.08
C GLU A 28 23.02 -18.39 -28.08
N GLY A 29 22.76 -18.22 -29.38
CA GLY A 29 23.79 -18.14 -30.43
C GLY A 29 24.64 -16.87 -30.40
N ARG A 30 24.18 -15.79 -29.75
CA ARG A 30 24.90 -14.50 -29.68
C ARG A 30 25.74 -14.32 -28.41
N LEU A 31 25.60 -15.21 -27.43
CA LEU A 31 26.41 -15.22 -26.20
C LEU A 31 27.80 -15.86 -26.40
N LYS A 32 28.07 -16.49 -27.56
CA LYS A 32 29.38 -17.10 -27.89
C LYS A 32 30.36 -16.17 -28.62
N LEU A 33 29.96 -14.95 -28.97
CA LEU A 33 30.81 -14.00 -29.71
C LEU A 33 30.95 -12.68 -28.97
N ALA A 34 31.80 -12.69 -27.94
CA ALA A 34 32.46 -11.49 -27.42
C ALA A 34 33.81 -11.92 -26.87
N GLY A 35 34.71 -12.28 -27.80
CA GLY A 35 36.14 -12.35 -27.52
C GLY A 35 36.63 -10.96 -27.15
N ASN A 36 37.23 -10.88 -25.98
CA ASN A 36 37.83 -9.73 -25.32
C ASN A 36 38.79 -8.94 -26.24
N PRO A 37 38.47 -7.69 -26.61
CA PRO A 37 39.47 -6.71 -26.99
C PRO A 37 39.64 -5.72 -25.82
N ASP A 38 40.82 -5.72 -25.23
CA ASP A 38 41.31 -4.74 -24.25
C ASP A 38 40.93 -4.95 -22.77
N GLY A 39 41.67 -5.85 -22.11
CA GLY A 39 42.45 -5.45 -20.93
C GLY A 39 41.73 -4.86 -19.72
N ALA A 40 40.65 -5.47 -19.24
CA ALA A 40 40.26 -5.41 -17.83
C ALA A 40 39.48 -6.68 -17.48
N GLY A 41 39.99 -7.50 -16.55
CA GLY A 41 39.55 -8.88 -16.28
C GLY A 41 38.18 -9.06 -15.61
N ALA A 42 37.21 -8.18 -15.87
CA ALA A 42 35.85 -8.32 -15.35
C ALA A 42 34.93 -9.06 -16.34
N ARG A 43 34.37 -10.21 -15.94
CA ARG A 43 33.39 -10.98 -16.72
C ARG A 43 31.97 -10.69 -16.24
N LEU A 44 31.09 -10.28 -17.15
CA LEU A 44 29.65 -10.13 -16.87
C LEU A 44 28.89 -11.38 -17.30
N THR A 45 28.19 -12.02 -16.37
CA THR A 45 27.38 -13.21 -16.62
C THR A 45 25.93 -12.96 -16.22
N ARG A 46 24.97 -13.15 -17.13
CA ARG A 46 23.54 -13.10 -16.79
C ARG A 46 23.19 -14.34 -15.97
N VAL A 47 22.59 -14.15 -14.79
CA VAL A 47 22.30 -15.24 -13.83
C VAL A 47 20.83 -15.60 -13.77
N GLY A 48 19.92 -14.69 -14.13
CA GLY A 48 18.50 -15.00 -14.11
C GLY A 48 17.59 -13.79 -14.31
N THR A 49 16.30 -14.03 -14.08
CA THR A 49 15.23 -13.04 -14.03
C THR A 49 14.42 -13.28 -12.77
N GLU A 50 14.27 -12.25 -11.94
CA GLU A 50 13.49 -12.33 -10.69
C GLU A 50 12.00 -12.00 -10.94
N SER A 51 11.72 -11.27 -12.03
CA SER A 51 10.40 -10.97 -12.57
C SER A 51 10.49 -10.73 -14.08
N GLU A 52 9.37 -10.54 -14.77
CA GLU A 52 9.34 -10.18 -16.21
C GLU A 52 10.12 -8.88 -16.52
N SER A 53 10.49 -8.11 -15.49
CA SER A 53 11.06 -6.78 -15.60
C SER A 53 12.36 -6.57 -14.81
N VAL A 54 13.03 -7.62 -14.32
CA VAL A 54 14.35 -7.45 -13.67
C VAL A 54 15.35 -8.48 -14.18
N LEU A 55 16.45 -8.00 -14.75
CA LEU A 55 17.58 -8.80 -15.22
C LEU A 55 18.69 -8.78 -14.19
N TRP A 56 19.15 -9.96 -13.76
CA TRP A 56 20.29 -10.11 -12.86
C TRP A 56 21.55 -10.48 -13.61
N PHE A 57 22.66 -9.83 -13.25
CA PHE A 57 24.00 -10.12 -13.73
C PHE A 57 24.97 -10.28 -12.56
N VAL A 58 25.97 -11.13 -12.73
CA VAL A 58 27.16 -11.19 -11.88
C VAL A 58 28.33 -10.60 -12.65
N LEU A 59 28.98 -9.61 -12.04
CA LEU A 59 30.28 -9.06 -12.44
C LEU A 59 31.35 -9.78 -11.63
N GLN A 60 32.20 -10.55 -12.29
CA GLN A 60 33.32 -11.24 -11.66
C GLN A 60 34.63 -10.53 -12.05
N GLY A 61 35.33 -9.95 -11.07
CA GLY A 61 36.63 -9.30 -11.27
C GLY A 61 37.76 -10.31 -11.54
N ALA A 62 38.95 -9.81 -11.88
CA ALA A 62 40.10 -10.63 -12.26
C ALA A 62 40.58 -11.57 -11.13
N SER A 63 40.38 -11.17 -9.87
CA SER A 63 40.67 -11.99 -8.68
C SER A 63 39.59 -13.04 -8.36
N GLY A 64 38.51 -13.09 -9.13
CA GLY A 64 37.36 -13.97 -8.87
C GLY A 64 36.31 -13.38 -7.93
N LYS A 65 36.48 -12.14 -7.44
CA LYS A 65 35.47 -11.43 -6.64
C LYS A 65 34.22 -11.13 -7.45
N GLU A 66 33.05 -11.37 -6.87
CA GLU A 66 31.77 -11.17 -7.52
C GLU A 66 31.01 -9.96 -6.97
N ALA A 67 30.33 -9.24 -7.86
CA ALA A 67 29.33 -8.24 -7.54
C ALA A 67 28.06 -8.49 -8.36
N TRP A 68 26.90 -8.23 -7.79
CA TRP A 68 25.62 -8.47 -8.45
C TRP A 68 25.09 -7.14 -9.03
N LEU A 69 24.49 -7.19 -10.20
CA LEU A 69 23.90 -6.04 -10.88
C LEU A 69 22.47 -6.41 -11.26
N ALA A 70 21.49 -5.62 -10.80
CA ALA A 70 20.11 -5.77 -11.22
C ALA A 70 19.73 -4.61 -12.15
N VAL A 71 19.18 -4.92 -13.32
CA VAL A 71 18.75 -3.92 -14.30
C VAL A 71 17.25 -4.07 -14.51
N SER A 72 16.49 -3.02 -14.23
CA SER A 72 15.05 -2.99 -14.51
C SER A 72 14.75 -2.08 -15.72
N PRO A 73 14.03 -2.56 -16.74
CA PRO A 73 13.63 -1.75 -17.89
C PRO A 73 12.32 -0.97 -17.65
N VAL A 74 11.60 -1.22 -16.55
CA VAL A 74 10.31 -0.59 -16.25
C VAL A 74 10.55 0.58 -15.30
N GLY A 75 10.02 1.75 -15.65
CA GLY A 75 10.26 3.01 -14.95
C GLY A 75 9.90 2.95 -13.46
N GLY A 76 10.93 2.87 -12.64
CA GLY A 76 10.98 3.09 -11.19
C GLY A 76 12.40 3.58 -10.84
N GLU A 77 12.60 4.04 -9.60
CA GLU A 77 13.74 4.84 -9.11
C GLU A 77 15.11 4.65 -9.79
N PRO A 78 15.90 5.73 -9.98
CA PRO A 78 17.05 5.72 -10.87
C PRO A 78 18.19 4.75 -10.47
N TRP A 79 18.40 4.46 -9.18
CA TRP A 79 19.38 3.46 -8.71
C TRP A 79 19.29 3.15 -7.20
N ALA A 80 19.90 2.04 -6.77
CA ALA A 80 20.17 1.71 -5.35
C ALA A 80 21.44 0.86 -5.22
N PHE A 81 22.30 1.14 -4.23
CA PHE A 81 23.53 0.38 -3.96
C PHE A 81 23.59 -0.10 -2.51
N ASN A 82 23.53 -1.41 -2.27
CA ASN A 82 23.55 -2.00 -0.92
C ASN A 82 24.91 -2.64 -0.55
N GLY A 83 25.98 -2.22 -1.22
CA GLY A 83 27.34 -2.72 -0.97
C GLY A 83 27.74 -3.97 -1.77
N ARG A 84 26.80 -4.79 -2.25
CA ARG A 84 27.07 -5.94 -3.16
C ARG A 84 26.25 -5.90 -4.44
N THR A 85 25.14 -5.18 -4.43
CA THR A 85 24.23 -5.04 -5.56
C THR A 85 24.14 -3.59 -6.00
N LEU A 86 24.31 -3.33 -7.29
CA LEU A 86 23.97 -2.05 -7.93
C LEU A 86 22.68 -2.23 -8.75
N LYS A 87 21.68 -1.39 -8.52
CA LYS A 87 20.48 -1.29 -9.36
C LYS A 87 20.62 -0.09 -10.28
N ILE A 88 20.38 -0.23 -11.59
CA ILE A 88 20.47 0.88 -12.56
C ILE A 88 19.21 0.89 -13.44
N SER A 89 18.59 2.08 -13.60
CA SER A 89 17.50 2.32 -14.55
C SER A 89 18.04 2.93 -15.86
N PRO A 90 17.62 2.46 -17.06
CA PRO A 90 18.15 2.93 -18.34
C PRO A 90 17.67 4.33 -18.77
N ARG A 91 16.86 5.04 -17.95
CA ARG A 91 16.31 6.37 -18.29
C ARG A 91 17.24 7.57 -18.05
N SER A 92 18.44 7.38 -17.49
CA SER A 92 19.41 8.48 -17.36
C SER A 92 19.93 8.89 -18.75
N GLN A 93 19.56 10.08 -19.25
CA GLN A 93 20.05 10.60 -20.53
C GLN A 93 21.59 10.80 -20.53
N GLU A 94 22.18 10.82 -21.73
CA GLU A 94 23.62 10.73 -22.01
C GLU A 94 24.53 11.72 -21.28
N SER A 95 24.01 12.87 -20.84
CA SER A 95 24.78 13.97 -20.23
C SER A 95 24.78 13.98 -18.70
N GLU A 96 23.96 13.18 -18.03
CA GLU A 96 23.75 13.30 -16.57
C GLU A 96 23.89 11.97 -15.84
N LEU A 97 25.05 11.33 -15.97
CA LEU A 97 25.49 10.52 -14.84
C LEU A 97 25.83 11.48 -13.70
N SER A 98 24.87 11.69 -12.79
CA SER A 98 25.08 12.45 -11.55
C SER A 98 26.38 12.04 -10.86
N ALA A 99 26.98 12.96 -10.07
CA ALA A 99 28.19 12.68 -9.29
C ALA A 99 28.05 11.40 -8.43
N LEU A 100 26.82 11.07 -8.00
CA LEU A 100 26.50 9.87 -7.25
C LEU A 100 26.64 8.58 -8.09
N HIS A 101 26.27 8.58 -9.37
CA HIS A 101 26.51 7.44 -10.27
C HIS A 101 28.00 7.16 -10.44
N ARG A 102 28.81 8.21 -10.51
CA ARG A 102 30.27 8.09 -10.57
C ARG A 102 30.81 7.44 -9.30
N VAL A 103 30.42 7.94 -8.12
CA VAL A 103 30.84 7.37 -6.82
C VAL A 103 30.42 5.90 -6.67
N GLY A 104 29.20 5.54 -7.08
CA GLY A 104 28.72 4.15 -7.02
C GLY A 104 29.53 3.22 -7.91
N LEU A 105 29.81 3.63 -9.15
CA LEU A 105 30.62 2.87 -10.10
C LEU A 105 32.10 2.81 -9.69
N GLU A 106 32.66 3.88 -9.12
CA GLU A 106 34.02 3.89 -8.57
C GLU A 106 34.14 2.94 -7.37
N ARG A 107 33.16 2.93 -6.47
CA ARG A 107 33.11 1.98 -5.33
C ARG A 107 32.97 0.54 -5.79
N LEU A 108 32.17 0.30 -6.83
CA LEU A 108 32.04 -1.02 -7.46
C LEU A 108 33.36 -1.45 -8.11
N GLY A 109 34.02 -0.53 -8.82
CA GLY A 109 35.32 -0.72 -9.45
C GLY A 109 36.43 -1.05 -8.45
N ALA A 110 36.49 -0.33 -7.32
CA ALA A 110 37.43 -0.61 -6.24
C ALA A 110 37.26 -2.02 -5.65
N LYS A 111 36.03 -2.55 -5.63
CA LYS A 111 35.75 -3.94 -5.19
C LYS A 111 36.09 -4.98 -6.26
N LEU A 112 35.99 -4.61 -7.53
CA LEU A 112 36.35 -5.41 -8.70
C LEU A 112 37.80 -5.15 -9.12
N ASP A 113 38.74 -5.26 -8.18
CA ASP A 113 40.19 -5.18 -8.42
C ASP A 113 40.66 -3.91 -9.14
N GLY A 114 40.05 -2.77 -8.80
CA GLY A 114 40.43 -1.48 -9.36
C GLY A 114 39.95 -1.26 -10.80
N THR A 115 38.92 -2.01 -11.24
CA THR A 115 38.29 -1.78 -12.55
C THR A 115 37.84 -0.32 -12.64
N SER A 116 38.33 0.41 -13.65
CA SER A 116 38.08 1.85 -13.75
C SER A 116 36.59 2.16 -13.97
N PHE A 117 36.16 3.35 -13.52
CA PHE A 117 34.83 3.89 -13.81
C PHE A 117 34.49 3.80 -15.30
N GLU A 118 35.44 4.14 -16.17
CA GLU A 118 35.22 4.16 -17.62
C GLU A 118 35.07 2.75 -18.20
N SER A 119 35.80 1.76 -17.65
CA SER A 119 35.65 0.35 -18.02
C SER A 119 34.27 -0.19 -17.64
N LEU A 120 33.79 0.10 -16.42
CA LEU A 120 32.44 -0.28 -15.99
C LEU A 120 31.35 0.44 -16.80
N ARG A 121 31.54 1.72 -17.08
CA ARG A 121 30.66 2.53 -17.93
C ARG A 121 30.58 1.96 -19.35
N ARG A 122 31.70 1.59 -19.98
CA ARG A 122 31.72 0.95 -21.31
C ARG A 122 31.04 -0.42 -21.31
N LEU A 123 31.24 -1.22 -20.26
CA LEU A 123 30.58 -2.53 -20.11
C LEU A 123 29.06 -2.39 -20.07
N ILE A 124 28.56 -1.36 -19.38
CA ILE A 124 27.13 -1.04 -19.29
C ILE A 124 26.61 -0.46 -20.62
N LYS A 125 27.43 0.34 -21.33
CA LYS A 125 27.09 0.99 -22.60
C LYS A 125 27.22 0.09 -23.83
N GLY A 126 27.94 -1.03 -23.78
CA GLY A 126 28.27 -1.91 -24.91
C GLY A 126 27.11 -2.66 -25.57
N ARG A 127 25.86 -2.19 -25.43
CA ARG A 127 24.73 -2.64 -26.26
C ARG A 127 24.44 -1.56 -27.32
N PRO A 128 24.53 -1.87 -28.62
CA PRO A 128 23.93 -1.00 -29.61
C PRO A 128 22.41 -1.00 -29.39
N ALA A 129 21.81 0.18 -29.34
CA ALA A 129 20.37 0.32 -29.51
C ALA A 129 19.97 -0.40 -30.80
N ALA A 130 18.92 -1.22 -30.75
CA ALA A 130 18.37 -1.82 -31.96
C ALA A 130 17.99 -0.67 -32.90
N ALA A 131 18.57 -0.64 -34.11
CA ALA A 131 18.19 0.30 -35.13
C ALA A 131 16.68 0.18 -35.38
N PRO A 132 15.92 1.30 -35.44
CA PRO A 132 14.52 1.24 -35.77
C PRO A 132 14.37 0.65 -37.18
N ALA A 133 13.43 -0.27 -37.35
CA ALA A 133 13.06 -0.77 -38.67
C ALA A 133 12.56 0.41 -39.51
N PRO A 134 13.02 0.57 -40.77
CA PRO A 134 12.39 1.51 -41.68
C PRO A 134 10.95 1.03 -41.93
N ASP A 135 10.00 1.97 -41.92
CA ASP A 135 8.57 1.84 -42.21
C ASP A 135 7.61 1.43 -41.07
N ALA A 136 8.02 1.44 -39.81
CA ALA A 136 7.05 1.46 -38.71
C ALA A 136 6.55 2.90 -38.49
N ALA A 137 5.28 3.17 -38.81
CA ALA A 137 4.61 4.37 -38.33
C ALA A 137 4.83 4.49 -36.81
N PRO A 138 5.17 5.68 -36.29
CA PRO A 138 5.46 5.84 -34.87
C PRO A 138 4.25 5.34 -34.07
N PRO A 139 4.43 4.49 -33.05
CA PRO A 139 3.35 4.16 -32.14
C PRO A 139 2.80 5.48 -31.59
N PRO A 140 1.46 5.60 -31.43
CA PRO A 140 0.85 6.82 -30.91
C PRO A 140 1.58 7.23 -29.64
N ASP A 141 1.99 8.49 -29.62
CA ASP A 141 2.93 9.05 -28.67
C ASP A 141 2.45 8.79 -27.24
N ALA A 142 3.11 7.85 -26.55
CA ALA A 142 2.90 7.59 -25.13
C ALA A 142 3.48 8.72 -24.26
N ARG A 143 3.96 9.82 -24.87
CA ARG A 143 4.30 11.06 -24.19
C ARG A 143 3.02 11.86 -23.99
N THR A 144 2.76 12.20 -22.72
CA THR A 144 1.82 13.23 -22.21
C THR A 144 0.48 12.82 -21.62
N GLN A 145 0.21 11.53 -21.35
CA GLN A 145 -0.65 11.27 -20.19
C GLN A 145 0.25 11.19 -18.97
N PRO A 146 0.25 12.20 -18.07
CA PRO A 146 0.86 12.01 -16.76
C PRO A 146 0.27 10.72 -16.20
N PRO A 147 1.10 9.85 -15.59
CA PRO A 147 0.57 8.67 -14.95
C PRO A 147 -0.58 9.12 -14.05
N LEU A 148 -1.74 8.45 -14.17
CA LEU A 148 -2.98 8.77 -13.47
C LEU A 148 -2.65 9.31 -12.08
N GLY A 149 -2.71 10.64 -11.93
CA GLY A 149 -2.44 11.30 -10.66
C GLY A 149 -3.50 10.89 -9.64
N PRO A 150 -3.46 11.41 -8.41
CA PRO A 150 -4.52 11.21 -7.42
C PRO A 150 -5.80 11.94 -7.88
N HIS A 151 -6.46 11.38 -8.88
CA HIS A 151 -7.69 11.88 -9.48
C HIS A 151 -8.89 11.63 -8.56
N CYS A 152 -8.73 11.21 -7.31
CA CYS A 152 -9.87 11.13 -6.38
C CYS A 152 -10.32 12.53 -5.93
N GLU A 153 -9.43 13.52 -5.98
CA GLU A 153 -9.72 14.91 -5.58
C GLU A 153 -10.08 15.80 -6.76
N ASP A 154 -9.52 15.50 -7.95
CA ASP A 154 -9.90 16.19 -9.18
C ASP A 154 -11.22 15.65 -9.71
N TRP A 155 -12.32 16.18 -9.18
CA TRP A 155 -13.71 15.89 -9.60
C TRP A 155 -13.95 16.02 -11.11
N ALA A 156 -13.03 16.65 -11.85
CA ALA A 156 -13.11 16.83 -13.29
C ALA A 156 -12.39 15.75 -14.11
N HIS A 157 -11.65 14.82 -13.50
CA HIS A 157 -10.93 13.80 -14.29
C HIS A 157 -11.91 12.91 -15.09
N PRO A 158 -11.69 12.73 -16.40
CA PRO A 158 -12.64 12.04 -17.29
C PRO A 158 -12.93 10.60 -16.92
N ASP A 159 -12.06 9.94 -16.14
CA ASP A 159 -12.27 8.56 -15.68
C ASP A 159 -12.87 8.44 -14.28
N GLN A 160 -13.05 9.54 -13.55
CA GLN A 160 -13.61 9.49 -12.19
C GLN A 160 -14.95 8.75 -12.10
N TRP A 161 -15.77 8.74 -13.15
CA TRP A 161 -17.09 8.11 -13.11
C TRP A 161 -17.05 6.59 -12.87
N ARG A 162 -15.89 5.93 -13.07
CA ARG A 162 -15.68 4.49 -12.82
C ARG A 162 -14.78 4.16 -11.63
N GLU A 163 -14.18 5.16 -10.97
CA GLU A 163 -13.26 4.95 -9.84
C GLU A 163 -14.02 4.94 -8.51
N PHE A 164 -14.32 3.75 -7.97
CA PHE A 164 -14.99 3.57 -6.67
C PHE A 164 -14.01 3.07 -5.61
N CYS A 165 -13.06 2.26 -6.03
CA CYS A 165 -11.93 1.82 -5.23
C CYS A 165 -10.78 2.81 -5.46
N CYS A 166 -10.50 3.68 -4.50
CA CYS A 166 -9.45 4.69 -4.65
C CYS A 166 -8.03 4.11 -4.55
N PHE A 167 -7.78 2.86 -5.01
CA PHE A 167 -6.48 2.19 -4.89
C PHE A 167 -5.33 2.98 -5.52
N PRO A 168 -5.45 3.54 -6.74
CA PRO A 168 -4.36 4.32 -7.32
C PRO A 168 -4.04 5.56 -6.48
N ALA A 169 -5.05 6.30 -6.00
CA ALA A 169 -4.82 7.44 -5.11
C ALA A 169 -4.13 7.00 -3.81
N ILE A 170 -4.51 5.84 -3.28
CA ILE A 170 -3.87 5.26 -2.09
C ILE A 170 -2.40 4.90 -2.35
N GLU A 171 -2.11 4.29 -3.50
CA GLU A 171 -0.76 3.89 -3.91
C GLU A 171 0.10 5.05 -4.39
N TRP A 172 -0.49 6.18 -4.81
CA TRP A 172 0.18 7.42 -5.23
C TRP A 172 0.51 8.36 -4.07
N CYS A 173 -0.04 8.09 -2.88
CA CYS A 173 0.35 8.70 -1.62
C CYS A 173 1.36 7.87 -0.76
N PRO A 174 2.26 7.02 -1.32
CA PRO A 174 2.94 5.97 -0.55
C PRO A 174 4.09 6.52 0.29
N GLY A 175 4.57 7.74 0.02
CA GLY A 175 5.69 8.35 0.74
C GLY A 175 5.29 9.35 1.83
N GLU A 176 4.17 10.05 1.68
CA GLU A 176 3.96 11.30 2.43
C GLU A 176 2.66 11.28 3.26
N THR A 177 1.56 10.81 2.67
CA THR A 177 0.26 10.76 3.37
C THR A 177 0.05 9.44 4.10
N PHE A 178 0.65 8.33 3.64
CA PHE A 178 0.57 7.06 4.36
C PHE A 178 1.61 6.93 5.48
N LEU A 179 2.82 7.45 5.30
CA LEU A 179 3.73 7.67 6.43
C LEU A 179 3.19 8.77 7.36
N GLY A 180 2.47 9.76 6.83
CA GLY A 180 1.60 10.65 7.59
C GLY A 180 0.42 9.95 8.30
N SER A 181 0.04 8.73 7.88
CA SER A 181 -0.95 7.89 8.58
C SER A 181 -0.36 7.10 9.72
N VAL A 182 0.98 7.00 9.80
CA VAL A 182 1.61 6.54 11.03
C VAL A 182 1.62 7.68 12.02
N MET A 183 0.64 7.63 12.90
CA MET A 183 0.51 8.59 13.99
C MET A 183 1.49 8.18 15.07
N PHE A 184 2.29 9.12 15.57
CA PHE A 184 2.92 8.86 16.86
C PHE A 184 1.83 8.83 17.93
N SER A 185 2.08 8.24 19.09
CA SER A 185 1.11 8.22 20.18
C SER A 185 1.82 8.16 21.53
N GLY A 186 1.07 8.19 22.63
CA GLY A 186 1.65 8.20 23.97
C GLY A 186 2.18 9.59 24.33
N SER A 187 3.41 9.64 24.86
CA SER A 187 4.06 10.88 25.29
C SER A 187 4.70 11.67 24.12
N ALA A 188 4.03 11.73 22.97
CA ALA A 188 4.47 12.47 21.80
C ALA A 188 3.66 13.76 21.61
N CYS A 189 4.28 14.77 21.03
CA CYS A 189 3.59 15.95 20.48
C CYS A 189 3.93 16.12 19.00
N THR A 190 3.08 16.84 18.27
CA THR A 190 3.24 17.05 16.83
C THR A 190 3.34 18.54 16.52
N LEU A 191 4.31 18.94 15.70
CA LEU A 191 4.43 20.28 15.11
C LEU A 191 4.34 20.18 13.60
N ARG A 192 3.35 20.83 12.98
CA ARG A 192 3.23 20.93 11.53
C ARG A 192 3.63 22.32 11.05
N TYR A 193 4.47 22.36 10.03
CA TYR A 193 4.97 23.60 9.44
C TYR A 193 4.55 23.70 7.98
N GLY A 194 3.65 24.62 7.66
CA GLY A 194 3.04 24.77 6.35
C GLY A 194 1.92 25.81 6.35
N ASP A 195 1.30 26.03 5.19
CA ASP A 195 0.15 26.92 5.07
C ASP A 195 -1.15 26.28 5.58
N LEU A 196 -2.19 27.11 5.65
CA LEU A 196 -3.51 26.67 6.04
C LEU A 196 -4.09 25.64 5.07
N GLU A 197 -3.81 25.71 3.77
CA GLU A 197 -4.33 24.72 2.81
C GLU A 197 -3.75 23.34 3.09
N CYS A 198 -2.45 23.19 3.33
CA CYS A 198 -1.90 21.90 3.73
C CYS A 198 -2.41 21.47 5.11
N GLN A 199 -2.60 22.39 6.07
CA GLN A 199 -3.09 22.00 7.39
C GLN A 199 -4.57 21.61 7.39
N GLU A 200 -5.45 22.43 6.81
CA GLU A 200 -6.85 22.09 6.58
C GLU A 200 -6.96 20.93 5.61
N GLY A 201 -6.12 20.86 4.59
CA GLY A 201 -6.01 19.75 3.68
C GLY A 201 -5.56 18.48 4.38
N LEU A 202 -4.71 18.51 5.40
CA LEU A 202 -4.30 17.36 6.21
C LEU A 202 -5.20 17.11 7.42
N LEU A 203 -5.97 18.08 7.88
CA LEU A 203 -7.02 17.91 8.89
C LEU A 203 -8.30 17.39 8.23
N TYR A 204 -8.59 17.88 7.03
CA TYR A 204 -9.57 17.38 6.10
C TYR A 204 -9.10 16.03 5.61
N LEU A 205 -7.94 15.84 4.99
CA LEU A 205 -7.40 14.52 4.63
C LEU A 205 -7.04 13.67 5.84
N SER A 206 -6.85 14.17 7.06
CA SER A 206 -6.86 13.25 8.20
C SER A 206 -8.29 12.89 8.50
N HIS A 207 -9.29 13.77 8.46
CA HIS A 207 -10.71 13.43 8.63
C HIS A 207 -11.39 12.79 7.42
N VAL A 208 -10.79 12.82 6.25
CA VAL A 208 -11.30 12.51 4.90
C VAL A 208 -10.37 11.50 4.26
N ALA A 209 -9.11 11.37 4.65
CA ALA A 209 -8.47 10.07 4.69
C ALA A 209 -8.97 9.23 5.85
N GLN A 210 -9.31 9.75 7.03
CA GLN A 210 -10.07 8.96 8.02
C GLN A 210 -11.51 8.73 7.59
N SER A 211 -12.11 9.57 6.71
CA SER A 211 -13.50 9.42 6.24
C SER A 211 -13.72 8.95 4.78
N HIS A 212 -12.72 8.95 3.90
CA HIS A 212 -12.66 8.25 2.60
C HIS A 212 -11.76 7.00 2.68
N TRP A 213 -10.67 7.06 3.43
CA TRP A 213 -9.84 5.89 3.67
C TRP A 213 -10.35 5.27 4.96
N ALA A 214 -10.49 3.96 5.01
CA ALA A 214 -11.23 3.33 6.09
C ALA A 214 -10.58 3.40 7.49
N PHE A 215 -9.68 4.35 7.74
CA PHE A 215 -9.04 4.68 9.02
C PHE A 215 -10.06 5.42 9.90
N THR A 216 -10.98 4.65 10.48
CA THR A 216 -12.01 5.03 11.46
C THR A 216 -11.71 6.26 12.33
N LYS A 217 -12.69 7.18 12.40
CA LYS A 217 -13.15 7.65 13.72
C LYS A 217 -13.99 6.51 14.27
N ASP A 218 -13.58 5.91 15.38
CA ASP A 218 -14.49 5.04 16.14
C ASP A 218 -15.55 5.99 16.74
N PRO A 219 -16.83 5.95 16.30
CA PRO A 219 -17.82 6.92 16.78
C PRO A 219 -18.16 6.75 18.27
N GLY A 220 -17.70 5.67 18.91
CA GLY A 220 -17.84 5.43 20.36
C GLY A 220 -16.56 4.99 21.06
N GLY A 221 -15.42 4.96 20.36
CA GLY A 221 -14.13 4.77 21.01
C GLY A 221 -13.67 6.13 21.50
N ASP A 222 -13.65 6.31 22.82
CA ASP A 222 -12.93 7.41 23.44
C ASP A 222 -11.55 7.44 22.78
N ALA A 223 -11.30 8.44 21.91
CA ALA A 223 -9.94 8.78 21.55
C ALA A 223 -9.20 8.85 22.89
N PRO A 224 -8.05 8.18 23.05
CA PRO A 224 -7.38 8.10 24.35
C PRO A 224 -7.40 9.50 24.96
N ALA A 225 -8.00 9.61 26.15
CA ALA A 225 -8.50 10.88 26.70
C ALA A 225 -7.43 11.99 26.87
N GLY A 226 -6.18 11.74 26.49
CA GLY A 226 -5.16 12.76 26.22
C GLY A 226 -4.73 12.70 24.75
N GLY A 227 -5.47 13.39 23.88
CA GLY A 227 -5.02 13.61 22.49
C GLY A 227 -3.59 14.14 22.47
N ILE A 228 -2.83 13.73 21.46
CA ILE A 228 -1.46 14.22 21.21
C ILE A 228 -1.56 15.72 21.00
N PRO A 229 -0.85 16.55 21.77
CA PRO A 229 -0.82 17.98 21.52
C PRO A 229 -0.32 18.25 20.10
N GLU A 230 -1.14 18.92 19.31
CA GLU A 230 -0.83 19.31 17.94
C GLU A 230 -0.62 20.82 17.87
N TYR A 231 0.54 21.21 17.33
CA TYR A 231 0.97 22.58 17.15
C TYR A 231 1.09 22.87 15.67
N LEU A 232 0.61 24.05 15.26
CA LEU A 232 0.61 24.48 13.87
C LEU A 232 1.44 25.75 13.72
N ALA A 233 2.52 25.66 12.95
CA ALA A 233 3.28 26.81 12.46
C ALA A 233 2.70 27.22 11.10
N LEU A 234 1.59 27.96 11.14
CA LEU A 234 0.86 28.40 9.95
C LEU A 234 1.63 29.50 9.19
N LEU A 235 1.95 29.19 7.94
CA LEU A 235 2.55 30.12 6.99
C LEU A 235 1.48 31.00 6.35
N ASP A 236 1.80 32.29 6.26
CA ASP A 236 1.08 33.28 5.47
C ASP A 236 2.00 33.83 4.35
N ASP A 237 1.44 34.63 3.45
CA ASP A 237 2.17 35.21 2.31
C ASP A 237 3.45 35.93 2.73
N ARG A 238 3.45 36.58 3.90
CA ARG A 238 4.61 37.32 4.38
C ARG A 238 5.74 36.37 4.74
N ASP A 239 5.44 35.27 5.42
CA ASP A 239 6.46 34.27 5.75
C ASP A 239 7.11 33.69 4.50
N VAL A 240 6.28 33.39 3.49
CA VAL A 240 6.72 32.83 2.21
C VAL A 240 7.61 33.81 1.45
N ILE A 241 7.20 35.08 1.36
CA ILE A 241 7.93 36.11 0.62
C ILE A 241 9.23 36.51 1.33
N GLN A 242 9.20 36.61 2.66
CA GLN A 242 10.33 37.13 3.44
C GLN A 242 11.25 36.03 3.98
N GLY A 243 10.90 34.75 3.87
CA GLY A 243 11.65 33.63 4.44
C GLY A 243 11.74 33.70 5.97
N VAL A 244 10.72 34.26 6.63
CA VAL A 244 10.71 34.46 8.10
C VAL A 244 9.92 33.39 8.86
N GLY A 245 9.34 32.41 8.14
CA GLY A 245 8.50 31.38 8.74
C GLY A 245 9.22 30.50 9.78
N VAL A 246 10.55 30.32 9.65
CA VAL A 246 11.36 29.57 10.62
C VAL A 246 11.27 30.16 12.04
N ARG A 247 11.07 31.48 12.18
CA ARG A 247 10.87 32.10 13.50
C ARG A 247 9.61 31.61 14.19
N LYS A 248 8.53 31.38 13.44
CA LYS A 248 7.29 30.78 13.98
C LYS A 248 7.55 29.37 14.52
N VAL A 249 8.41 28.60 13.86
CA VAL A 249 8.84 27.28 14.36
C VAL A 249 9.61 27.42 15.68
N GLU A 250 10.59 28.33 15.75
CA GLU A 250 11.35 28.59 16.99
C GLU A 250 10.44 29.01 18.15
N ASP A 251 9.53 29.97 17.92
CA ASP A 251 8.57 30.45 18.93
C ASP A 251 7.68 29.31 19.46
N ILE A 252 7.26 28.40 18.58
CA ILE A 252 6.44 27.26 18.98
C ILE A 252 7.27 26.21 19.74
N LEU A 253 8.52 25.95 19.32
CA LEU A 253 9.42 25.04 20.02
C LEU A 253 9.71 25.50 21.46
N GLU A 254 9.81 26.81 21.70
CA GLU A 254 9.91 27.37 23.04
C GLU A 254 8.68 27.06 23.89
N ARG A 255 7.46 27.19 23.34
CA ARG A 255 6.21 26.83 24.05
C ARG A 255 6.09 25.34 24.31
N ILE A 256 6.53 24.49 23.36
CA ILE A 256 6.50 23.03 23.50
C ILE A 256 7.41 22.59 24.65
N GLN A 257 8.54 23.25 24.84
CA GLN A 257 9.49 22.94 25.91
C GLN A 257 8.83 23.02 27.29
N ASP A 258 7.97 24.01 27.51
CA ASP A 258 7.30 24.24 28.79
C ASP A 258 6.13 23.28 29.05
N THR A 259 5.74 22.48 28.05
CA THR A 259 4.68 21.47 28.20
C THR A 259 5.25 20.22 28.89
N PRO A 260 4.87 19.91 30.15
CA PRO A 260 5.34 18.70 30.83
C PRO A 260 4.79 17.46 30.11
N SER A 261 5.44 16.29 30.28
CA SER A 261 5.00 14.95 29.85
C SER A 261 5.28 14.49 28.40
N GLN A 262 5.98 15.26 27.58
CA GLN A 262 6.31 14.84 26.20
C GLN A 262 7.75 14.32 26.07
N SER A 263 7.93 13.05 25.68
CA SER A 263 9.22 12.40 25.43
C SER A 263 9.74 12.63 24.01
N SER A 264 8.85 12.92 23.05
CA SER A 264 9.21 13.13 21.65
C SER A 264 8.41 14.25 20.99
N LEU A 265 9.01 14.83 19.95
CA LEU A 265 8.42 15.80 19.04
C LEU A 265 8.42 15.21 17.63
N GLN A 266 7.25 15.09 17.03
CA GLN A 266 7.13 14.80 15.61
C GLN A 266 6.98 16.11 14.84
N PHE A 267 7.89 16.36 13.91
CA PHE A 267 7.86 17.55 13.06
C PHE A 267 7.46 17.17 11.63
N TYR A 268 6.43 17.80 11.11
CA TYR A 268 5.99 17.64 9.72
C TYR A 268 6.30 18.91 8.92
N ASN A 269 7.12 18.77 7.90
CA ASN A 269 7.47 19.83 6.97
C ASN A 269 6.59 19.73 5.71
N CYS A 270 5.83 20.77 5.37
CA CYS A 270 4.99 20.80 4.16
C CYS A 270 5.77 21.32 2.95
N CYS A 271 5.10 21.38 1.78
CA CYS A 271 5.70 21.78 0.51
C CYS A 271 6.23 23.22 0.47
N ILE A 272 5.54 24.18 1.07
CA ILE A 272 5.94 25.60 1.01
C ILE A 272 7.31 25.86 1.67
N PRO A 273 7.57 25.42 2.93
CA PRO A 273 8.90 25.51 3.53
C PRO A 273 10.05 25.03 2.65
N MET A 274 9.81 23.97 1.88
CA MET A 274 10.82 23.45 0.96
C MET A 274 11.05 24.36 -0.23
N MET A 275 9.97 24.91 -0.79
CA MET A 275 10.05 25.84 -1.92
C MET A 275 10.69 27.18 -1.54
N THR A 276 10.52 27.61 -0.29
CA THR A 276 11.15 28.83 0.26
C THR A 276 12.58 28.59 0.73
N GLY A 277 13.01 27.34 0.87
CA GLY A 277 14.37 26.97 1.30
C GLY A 277 14.60 27.17 2.81
N ASP A 278 13.56 27.01 3.63
CA ASP A 278 13.63 27.22 5.06
C ASP A 278 14.51 26.16 5.76
N ASP A 279 15.52 26.61 6.51
CA ASP A 279 16.32 25.71 7.37
C ASP A 279 15.64 25.47 8.72
N VAL A 280 14.70 24.54 8.74
CA VAL A 280 14.01 24.09 9.95
C VAL A 280 14.85 23.10 10.79
N ARG A 281 15.90 22.52 10.22
CA ARG A 281 16.70 21.49 10.91
C ARG A 281 17.57 22.07 12.02
N GLY A 282 18.13 23.25 11.79
CA GLY A 282 18.91 23.97 12.80
C GLY A 282 18.13 24.17 14.12
N PRO A 283 16.94 24.82 14.08
CA PRO A 283 16.06 24.96 15.24
C PRO A 283 15.71 23.64 15.94
N LEU A 284 15.36 22.60 15.16
CA LEU A 284 14.97 21.30 15.71
C LEU A 284 16.13 20.57 16.39
N ALA A 285 17.34 20.65 15.83
CA ALA A 285 18.54 20.08 16.44
C ALA A 285 18.87 20.78 17.76
N ARG A 286 18.80 22.11 17.80
CA ARG A 286 18.98 22.89 19.05
C ARG A 286 17.93 22.55 20.09
N PHE A 287 16.67 22.38 19.67
CA PHE A 287 15.59 21.95 20.56
C PHE A 287 15.86 20.55 21.15
N GLN A 288 16.26 19.59 20.32
CA GLN A 288 16.61 18.24 20.76
C GLN A 288 17.78 18.25 21.74
N GLU A 289 18.84 19.00 21.45
CA GLU A 289 20.02 19.13 22.34
C GLU A 289 19.64 19.77 23.69
N ARG A 290 18.86 20.87 23.66
CA ARG A 290 18.47 21.63 24.85
C ARG A 290 17.51 20.85 25.75
N THR A 291 16.58 20.09 25.18
CA THR A 291 15.50 19.43 25.93
C THR A 291 15.76 17.94 26.19
N GLY A 292 16.69 17.33 25.45
CA GLY A 292 16.88 15.88 25.41
C GLY A 292 15.71 15.12 24.76
N ARG A 293 14.66 15.82 24.28
CA ARG A 293 13.51 15.19 23.63
C ARG A 293 13.88 14.76 22.23
N LYS A 294 13.42 13.58 21.87
CA LYS A 294 13.68 13.03 20.54
C LYS A 294 12.85 13.76 19.48
N VAL A 295 13.48 14.27 18.43
CA VAL A 295 12.79 14.85 17.28
C VAL A 295 12.70 13.83 16.16
N VAL A 296 11.49 13.58 15.67
CA VAL A 296 11.21 12.80 14.46
C VAL A 296 10.84 13.77 13.35
N PHE A 297 11.76 13.98 12.41
CA PHE A 297 11.51 14.85 11.27
C PHE A 297 10.86 14.07 10.13
N THR A 298 9.75 14.57 9.60
CA THR A 298 9.03 14.00 8.45
C THR A 298 8.85 15.09 7.41
N ASP A 299 9.33 14.83 6.19
CA ASP A 299 9.17 15.73 5.05
C ASP A 299 8.00 15.27 4.19
N MET A 300 6.97 16.10 4.02
CA MET A 300 5.74 15.75 3.30
C MET A 300 5.73 16.20 1.84
N SER A 301 6.84 16.72 1.30
CA SER A 301 6.84 17.42 0.02
C SER A 301 7.58 16.71 -1.12
N ALA A 302 8.39 15.72 -0.77
CA ALA A 302 9.38 15.19 -1.66
C ALA A 302 9.13 13.72 -1.99
N VAL A 303 8.35 13.52 -3.05
CA VAL A 303 8.22 12.24 -3.76
C VAL A 303 9.64 11.76 -4.11
N GLY A 304 10.15 10.80 -3.36
CA GLY A 304 11.47 10.20 -3.57
C GLY A 304 12.68 10.90 -2.94
N CYS A 305 12.52 11.87 -2.04
CA CYS A 305 13.67 12.40 -1.28
C CYS A 305 13.88 11.60 0.02
N HIS A 306 14.99 10.87 0.06
CA HIS A 306 15.43 10.07 1.20
C HIS A 306 15.76 10.93 2.42
N GLN A 307 14.76 11.27 3.21
CA GLN A 307 14.93 11.55 4.64
C GLN A 307 14.63 10.29 5.45
N GLU A 308 15.02 10.26 6.73
CA GLU A 308 14.90 9.06 7.58
C GLU A 308 13.47 8.51 7.49
N SER A 309 13.30 7.44 6.71
CA SER A 309 11.98 6.84 6.56
C SER A 309 11.55 6.36 7.95
N LEU A 310 10.25 6.38 8.24
CA LEU A 310 9.76 5.81 9.49
C LEU A 310 10.30 4.39 9.72
N SER A 311 10.46 3.60 8.64
CA SER A 311 11.10 2.27 8.69
C SER A 311 12.53 2.35 9.24
N GLN A 312 13.34 3.33 8.85
CA GLN A 312 14.66 3.59 9.42
C GLN A 312 14.59 4.04 10.89
N HIS A 313 13.63 4.90 11.23
CA HIS A 313 13.41 5.33 12.61
C HIS A 313 13.06 4.16 13.53
N ILE A 314 12.06 3.37 13.13
CA ILE A 314 11.65 2.15 13.82
C ILE A 314 12.84 1.18 13.93
N LEU A 315 13.58 0.96 12.84
CA LEU A 315 14.77 0.10 12.87
C LEU A 315 15.80 0.58 13.88
N ARG A 316 16.08 1.89 13.93
CA ARG A 316 17.04 2.47 14.87
C ARG A 316 16.62 2.22 16.31
N GLU A 317 15.36 2.50 16.64
CA GLU A 317 14.84 2.29 18.00
C GLU A 317 14.84 0.82 18.41
N LEU A 318 14.38 -0.05 17.53
CA LEU A 318 14.39 -1.49 17.79
C LEU A 318 15.81 -2.03 17.92
N SER A 319 16.77 -1.46 17.20
CA SER A 319 18.19 -1.85 17.31
C SER A 319 18.79 -1.42 18.65
N ALA A 320 18.40 -0.25 19.16
CA ALA A 320 18.82 0.26 20.47
C ALA A 320 18.10 -0.43 21.64
N ALA A 321 16.90 -0.98 21.42
CA ALA A 321 16.12 -1.62 22.46
C ALA A 321 16.83 -2.89 23.00
N PRO A 322 16.93 -3.04 24.34
CA PRO A 322 17.59 -4.19 24.95
C PRO A 322 16.84 -5.49 24.60
N ARG A 323 17.61 -6.57 24.40
CA ARG A 323 17.02 -7.90 24.23
C ARG A 323 16.60 -8.43 25.60
N PRO A 324 15.33 -8.82 25.81
CA PRO A 324 14.92 -9.48 27.06
C PRO A 324 15.56 -10.86 27.19
N SER A 325 15.51 -11.44 28.38
CA SER A 325 15.72 -12.87 28.54
C SER A 325 14.54 -13.66 27.93
N PRO A 326 14.75 -14.88 27.42
CA PRO A 326 13.67 -15.70 26.83
C PRO A 326 12.47 -15.88 27.77
N LYS A 327 12.73 -16.07 29.07
CA LYS A 327 11.68 -16.21 30.09
C LYS A 327 10.82 -14.96 30.26
N ALA A 328 11.42 -13.77 30.15
CA ALA A 328 10.68 -12.50 30.26
C ALA A 328 9.78 -12.22 29.05
N ALA A 329 9.99 -12.94 27.94
CA ALA A 329 9.22 -12.84 26.71
C ALA A 329 8.12 -13.92 26.59
N GLU A 330 8.13 -14.92 27.48
CA GLU A 330 7.17 -16.02 27.46
C GLU A 330 5.74 -15.51 27.66
N GLY A 331 4.80 -16.06 26.89
CA GLY A 331 3.38 -15.65 26.93
C GLY A 331 3.09 -14.26 26.35
N ARG A 332 4.05 -13.58 25.72
CA ARG A 332 3.86 -12.22 25.18
C ARG A 332 3.89 -12.17 23.66
N LEU A 333 3.01 -11.37 23.06
CA LEU A 333 3.03 -11.08 21.62
C LEU A 333 3.03 -9.59 21.30
N ASN A 334 3.55 -9.26 20.12
CA ASN A 334 3.35 -7.97 19.49
C ASN A 334 2.34 -8.06 18.36
N LEU A 335 1.62 -6.96 18.13
CA LEU A 335 0.78 -6.76 16.96
C LEU A 335 1.36 -5.63 16.10
N ALA A 336 1.52 -5.86 14.80
CA ALA A 336 1.91 -4.84 13.84
C ALA A 336 0.83 -4.68 12.76
N GLY A 337 0.34 -3.45 12.56
CA GLY A 337 -0.69 -3.12 11.59
C GLY A 337 -2.12 -3.41 12.06
N PHE A 338 -2.31 -3.69 13.35
CA PHE A 338 -3.62 -3.93 13.97
C PHE A 338 -4.14 -2.64 14.59
N ARG A 339 -5.16 -2.05 13.97
CA ARG A 339 -5.78 -0.82 14.47
C ARG A 339 -6.47 -1.03 15.81
N ARG A 340 -6.32 -0.06 16.71
CA ARG A 340 -7.10 -0.01 17.95
C ARG A 340 -8.57 0.21 17.60
N THR A 341 -9.33 -0.85 17.78
CA THR A 341 -10.77 -0.92 17.53
C THR A 341 -11.34 -1.85 18.58
N ARG A 342 -12.64 -1.77 18.83
CA ARG A 342 -13.33 -2.76 19.66
C ARG A 342 -12.99 -4.21 19.29
N GLY A 343 -12.98 -4.54 18.00
CA GLY A 343 -12.65 -5.90 17.53
C GLY A 343 -11.22 -6.34 17.86
N ARG A 344 -10.24 -5.43 17.79
CA ARG A 344 -8.86 -5.70 18.26
C ARG A 344 -8.85 -5.96 19.77
N ASP A 345 -9.51 -5.11 20.54
CA ASP A 345 -9.50 -5.21 22.01
C ASP A 345 -10.20 -6.50 22.49
N GLU A 346 -11.28 -6.93 21.80
CA GLU A 346 -11.92 -8.23 22.03
C GLU A 346 -10.96 -9.40 21.73
N LEU A 347 -10.19 -9.34 20.64
CA LEU A 347 -9.17 -10.37 20.33
C LEU A 347 -8.05 -10.41 21.38
N VAL A 348 -7.58 -9.25 21.82
CA VAL A 348 -6.55 -9.14 22.86
C VAL A 348 -7.07 -9.67 24.20
N GLY A 349 -8.32 -9.36 24.56
CA GLY A 349 -8.97 -9.91 25.76
C GLY A 349 -9.04 -11.44 25.71
N LEU A 350 -9.47 -12.01 24.58
CA LEU A 350 -9.53 -13.46 24.40
C LEU A 350 -8.15 -14.13 24.51
N LEU A 351 -7.10 -13.49 24.01
CA LEU A 351 -5.72 -13.97 24.14
C LEU A 351 -5.24 -13.89 25.58
N ALA A 352 -5.55 -12.80 26.29
CA ALA A 352 -5.21 -12.63 27.70
C ALA A 352 -5.88 -13.72 28.58
N ASP A 353 -7.14 -14.06 28.31
CA ASP A 353 -7.89 -15.11 29.01
C ASP A 353 -7.22 -16.50 28.94
N VAL A 354 -6.40 -16.75 27.90
CA VAL A 354 -5.66 -18.01 27.74
C VAL A 354 -4.20 -17.92 28.15
N GLY A 355 -3.78 -16.80 28.73
CA GLY A 355 -2.43 -16.54 29.23
C GLY A 355 -1.48 -15.93 28.21
N VAL A 356 -2.01 -15.26 27.18
CA VAL A 356 -1.22 -14.56 26.16
C VAL A 356 -1.43 -13.05 26.26
N GLU A 357 -0.41 -12.32 26.69
CA GLU A 357 -0.44 -10.88 26.90
C GLU A 357 0.00 -10.12 25.64
N LEU A 358 -0.69 -9.01 25.35
CA LEU A 358 -0.20 -8.02 24.38
C LEU A 358 0.95 -7.23 25.02
N ASN A 359 2.14 -7.32 24.43
CA ASN A 359 3.31 -6.55 24.85
C ASN A 359 3.38 -5.17 24.21
N ALA A 360 3.23 -5.10 22.89
CA ALA A 360 3.25 -3.84 22.13
C ALA A 360 2.34 -3.95 20.91
N ALA A 361 1.73 -2.83 20.51
CA ALA A 361 0.96 -2.74 19.27
C ALA A 361 1.44 -1.53 18.46
N ILE A 362 2.12 -1.78 17.35
CA ILE A 362 2.63 -0.72 16.46
C ILE A 362 1.85 -0.71 15.14
N LEU A 363 1.76 0.47 14.53
CA LEU A 363 1.06 0.73 13.27
C LEU A 363 -0.47 0.50 13.34
N PRO A 364 -1.30 1.46 12.91
CA PRO A 364 -0.94 2.77 12.36
C PRO A 364 -0.46 3.76 13.44
N ALA A 365 -0.46 3.40 14.72
CA ALA A 365 0.06 4.26 15.78
C ALA A 365 1.39 3.73 16.31
N VAL A 366 2.36 4.60 16.61
CA VAL A 366 3.66 4.22 17.17
C VAL A 366 3.93 5.05 18.41
N ALA A 367 3.90 4.42 19.58
CA ALA A 367 4.37 5.03 20.81
C ALA A 367 5.87 4.74 21.02
N PRO A 368 6.69 5.70 21.47
CA PRO A 368 8.09 5.44 21.83
C PRO A 368 8.24 4.29 22.83
N GLU A 369 7.30 4.17 23.77
CA GLU A 369 7.28 3.13 24.79
C GLU A 369 7.06 1.73 24.17
N ASP A 370 6.18 1.63 23.16
CA ASP A 370 5.94 0.40 22.42
C ASP A 370 7.20 -0.05 21.68
N LEU A 371 7.94 0.89 21.04
CA LEU A 371 9.20 0.56 20.35
C LEU A 371 10.29 0.09 21.32
N ALA A 372 10.44 0.78 22.45
CA ALA A 372 11.42 0.43 23.48
C ALA A 372 11.12 -0.95 24.12
N GLY A 373 9.84 -1.28 24.25
CA GLY A 373 9.35 -2.55 24.78
C GLY A 373 9.18 -3.66 23.73
N TYR A 374 9.24 -3.34 22.43
CA TYR A 374 8.79 -4.26 21.37
C TYR A 374 9.51 -5.61 21.42
N ARG A 375 10.81 -5.63 21.70
CA ARG A 375 11.59 -6.88 21.74
C ARG A 375 11.27 -7.79 22.92
N ARG A 376 10.41 -7.36 23.86
CA ARG A 376 9.99 -8.10 25.06
C ARG A 376 8.90 -9.15 24.81
N ALA A 377 8.49 -9.35 23.56
CA ALA A 377 7.57 -10.43 23.18
C ALA A 377 8.31 -11.66 22.66
N ALA A 378 7.70 -12.85 22.76
CA ALA A 378 8.19 -14.07 22.12
C ALA A 378 7.72 -14.17 20.66
N VAL A 379 6.55 -13.62 20.37
CA VAL A 379 5.87 -13.70 19.08
C VAL A 379 5.56 -12.30 18.57
N GLN A 380 5.61 -12.09 17.25
CA GLN A 380 5.02 -10.92 16.61
C GLN A 380 4.08 -11.35 15.50
N VAL A 381 2.97 -10.63 15.36
CA VAL A 381 1.96 -10.88 14.34
C VAL A 381 1.86 -9.67 13.43
N LEU A 382 2.05 -9.87 12.13
CA LEU A 382 2.03 -8.82 11.11
C LEU A 382 0.74 -8.93 10.28
N MET A 383 -0.12 -7.92 10.37
CA MET A 383 -1.34 -7.83 9.54
C MET A 383 -0.94 -7.65 8.08
N PRO A 384 -1.46 -8.41 7.09
CA PRO A 384 -1.15 -8.17 5.68
C PRO A 384 -1.45 -6.72 5.28
N ASN A 385 -0.43 -5.99 4.84
CA ASN A 385 -0.57 -4.59 4.47
C ASN A 385 0.59 -4.16 3.56
N THR A 386 0.32 -3.88 2.28
CA THR A 386 1.34 -3.46 1.32
C THR A 386 1.96 -2.12 1.69
N TYR A 387 1.22 -1.27 2.40
CA TYR A 387 1.67 0.07 2.79
C TYR A 387 2.67 0.05 3.94
N TYR A 388 2.71 -1.02 4.73
CA TYR A 388 3.71 -1.21 5.80
C TYR A 388 4.86 -2.11 5.37
N ARG A 389 5.02 -2.41 4.07
CA ARG A 389 6.00 -3.38 3.57
C ARG A 389 7.40 -3.12 4.10
N GLU A 390 7.91 -1.88 3.98
CA GLU A 390 9.26 -1.56 4.46
C GLU A 390 9.42 -1.76 5.97
N VAL A 391 8.41 -1.39 6.76
CA VAL A 391 8.43 -1.60 8.21
C VAL A 391 8.36 -3.10 8.51
N TYR A 392 7.55 -3.87 7.79
CA TYR A 392 7.46 -5.31 7.96
C TYR A 392 8.72 -6.05 7.57
N GLU A 393 9.47 -5.57 6.58
CA GLU A 393 10.80 -6.10 6.24
C GLU A 393 11.77 -5.90 7.42
N VAL A 394 11.76 -4.72 8.04
CA VAL A 394 12.53 -4.43 9.27
C VAL A 394 12.11 -5.35 10.42
N LEU A 395 10.80 -5.46 10.68
CA LEU A 395 10.26 -6.30 11.75
C LEU A 395 10.57 -7.78 11.50
N GLY A 396 10.46 -8.26 10.27
CA GLY A 396 10.77 -9.64 9.88
C GLY A 396 12.24 -10.00 10.05
N GLY A 397 13.14 -9.02 10.06
CA GLY A 397 14.56 -9.20 10.37
C GLY A 397 14.88 -9.35 11.87
N LEU A 398 13.90 -9.15 12.76
CA LEU A 398 14.09 -9.34 14.20
C LEU A 398 14.15 -10.83 14.54
N ALA A 399 14.92 -11.17 15.58
CA ALA A 399 14.97 -12.52 16.15
C ALA A 399 13.73 -12.85 17.01
N LEU A 400 12.54 -12.69 16.43
CA LEU A 400 11.24 -12.98 17.02
C LEU A 400 10.50 -14.01 16.16
N ARG A 401 9.72 -14.90 16.77
CA ARG A 401 8.82 -15.77 16.01
C ARG A 401 7.78 -14.89 15.32
N THR A 402 7.71 -14.95 14.00
CA THR A 402 6.87 -14.05 13.20
C THR A 402 5.73 -14.82 12.55
N LEU A 403 4.50 -14.39 12.82
CA LEU A 403 3.31 -14.83 12.10
C LEU A 403 2.88 -13.71 11.15
N ALA A 404 2.88 -13.96 9.85
CA ALA A 404 2.50 -12.99 8.83
C ALA A 404 1.50 -13.61 7.84
N GLY A 405 0.79 -12.77 7.09
CA GLY A 405 -0.10 -13.23 6.00
C GLY A 405 -1.51 -13.63 6.44
N LEU A 406 -1.80 -13.69 7.74
CA LEU A 406 -3.12 -14.01 8.27
C LEU A 406 -3.82 -12.76 8.81
N SER A 407 -5.13 -12.67 8.58
CA SER A 407 -5.96 -11.59 9.07
C SER A 407 -7.19 -12.14 9.81
N PRO A 408 -7.61 -11.50 10.92
CA PRO A 408 -8.72 -11.99 11.74
C PRO A 408 -10.07 -11.39 11.29
N TYR A 409 -10.37 -11.37 10.00
CA TYR A 409 -11.66 -10.90 9.47
C TYR A 409 -12.52 -12.08 9.01
N GLY A 410 -13.84 -11.99 9.24
CA GLY A 410 -14.76 -13.11 9.04
C GLY A 410 -14.66 -14.15 10.15
N GLY A 411 -15.63 -15.06 10.20
CA GLY A 411 -15.63 -16.15 11.18
C GLY A 411 -14.47 -17.11 10.90
N ALA A 412 -14.34 -17.55 9.66
CA ALA A 412 -13.29 -18.47 9.23
C ALA A 412 -11.89 -17.86 9.34
N GLY A 413 -11.72 -16.58 8.94
CA GLY A 413 -10.44 -15.88 9.03
C GLY A 413 -10.02 -15.64 10.48
N ALA A 414 -10.93 -15.18 11.35
CA ALA A 414 -10.66 -14.99 12.76
C ALA A 414 -10.29 -16.30 13.49
N ALA A 415 -11.03 -17.39 13.25
CA ALA A 415 -10.71 -18.69 13.83
C ALA A 415 -9.34 -19.21 13.37
N ARG A 416 -9.03 -19.11 12.07
CA ARG A 416 -7.72 -19.50 11.51
C ARG A 416 -6.59 -18.67 12.11
N TRP A 417 -6.79 -17.36 12.25
CA TRP A 417 -5.81 -16.45 12.85
C TRP A 417 -5.54 -16.81 14.32
N LEU A 418 -6.59 -17.00 15.13
CA LEU A 418 -6.45 -17.35 16.55
C LEU A 418 -5.72 -18.69 16.72
N ARG A 419 -6.07 -19.73 15.96
CA ARG A 419 -5.36 -21.02 15.99
C ARG A 419 -3.88 -20.88 15.65
N ALA A 420 -3.54 -20.08 14.64
CA ALA A 420 -2.15 -19.85 14.25
C ALA A 420 -1.37 -19.09 15.33
N VAL A 421 -1.99 -18.13 16.01
CA VAL A 421 -1.40 -17.45 17.17
C VAL A 421 -1.20 -18.43 18.32
N GLY A 422 -2.21 -19.24 18.67
CA GLY A 422 -2.12 -20.25 19.73
C GLY A 422 -1.00 -21.27 19.49
N ALA A 423 -0.82 -21.70 18.23
CA ALA A 423 0.26 -22.61 17.83
C ALA A 423 1.67 -22.00 17.97
N CYS A 424 1.78 -20.69 18.15
CA CYS A 424 3.05 -20.04 18.45
C CYS A 424 3.46 -20.13 19.92
N PHE A 425 2.60 -20.67 20.80
CA PHE A 425 2.85 -20.83 22.24
C PHE A 425 2.88 -22.31 22.64
N ASP A 426 2.85 -22.60 23.93
CA ASP A 426 2.79 -23.98 24.43
C ASP A 426 1.45 -24.67 24.07
N GLY A 427 1.44 -26.01 24.16
CA GLY A 427 0.26 -26.81 23.84
C GLY A 427 -0.95 -26.54 24.74
N ALA A 428 -0.74 -26.02 25.96
CA ALA A 428 -1.82 -25.70 26.88
C ALA A 428 -2.54 -24.39 26.46
N VAL A 429 -1.80 -23.38 26.00
CA VAL A 429 -2.36 -22.15 25.40
C VAL A 429 -3.18 -22.52 24.16
N ALA A 430 -2.63 -23.33 23.25
CA ALA A 430 -3.36 -23.75 22.05
C ALA A 430 -4.67 -24.48 22.38
N ALA A 431 -4.65 -25.40 23.35
CA ALA A 431 -5.85 -26.13 23.79
C ALA A 431 -6.90 -25.21 24.45
N ARG A 432 -6.47 -24.29 25.32
CA ARG A 432 -7.38 -23.30 25.93
C ARG A 432 -8.01 -22.38 24.89
N LEU A 433 -7.24 -21.96 23.89
CA LEU A 433 -7.73 -21.10 22.82
C LEU A 433 -8.73 -21.81 21.91
N GLU A 434 -8.50 -23.08 21.56
CA GLU A 434 -9.49 -23.87 20.82
C GLU A 434 -10.79 -24.03 21.62
N ALA A 435 -10.70 -24.34 22.92
CA ALA A 435 -11.88 -24.43 23.77
C ALA A 435 -12.65 -23.09 23.86
N ALA A 436 -11.94 -21.96 23.90
CA ALA A 436 -12.55 -20.63 23.89
C ALA A 436 -13.21 -20.31 22.54
N LEU A 437 -12.57 -20.66 21.43
CA LEU A 437 -13.12 -20.56 20.08
C LEU A 437 -14.43 -21.34 19.94
N VAL A 438 -14.46 -22.61 20.37
CA VAL A 438 -15.67 -23.45 20.30
C VAL A 438 -16.83 -22.83 21.08
N ARG A 439 -16.58 -22.31 22.29
CA ARG A 439 -17.63 -21.64 23.08
C ARG A 439 -18.15 -20.37 22.42
N LEU A 440 -17.24 -19.56 21.88
CA LEU A 440 -17.58 -18.30 21.22
C LEU A 440 -18.36 -18.54 19.93
N ASP A 441 -17.93 -19.52 19.13
CA ASP A 441 -18.58 -19.96 17.91
C ASP A 441 -20.01 -20.44 18.20
N ALA A 442 -20.19 -21.34 19.17
CA ALA A 442 -21.51 -21.82 19.60
C ALA A 442 -22.46 -20.69 20.03
N THR A 443 -21.92 -19.58 20.56
CA THR A 443 -22.71 -18.41 20.98
C THR A 443 -23.14 -17.56 19.78
N ILE A 444 -22.28 -17.43 18.77
CA ILE A 444 -22.48 -16.51 17.63
C ILE A 444 -23.20 -17.19 16.45
N GLN A 445 -22.97 -18.49 16.27
CA GLN A 445 -23.39 -19.24 15.09
C GLN A 445 -24.90 -19.14 14.79
N PRO A 446 -25.83 -19.23 15.76
CA PRO A 446 -27.25 -19.13 15.46
C PRO A 446 -27.65 -17.78 14.84
N GLU A 447 -27.09 -16.68 15.34
CA GLU A 447 -27.36 -15.35 14.81
C GLU A 447 -26.62 -15.13 13.48
N TRP A 448 -25.41 -15.68 13.33
CA TRP A 448 -24.67 -15.65 12.08
C TRP A 448 -25.45 -16.32 10.95
N GLU A 449 -26.00 -17.52 11.18
CA GLU A 449 -26.79 -18.26 10.19
C GLU A 449 -28.06 -17.48 9.81
N ARG A 450 -28.78 -16.96 10.79
CA ARG A 450 -29.99 -16.16 10.56
C ARG A 450 -29.69 -14.91 9.72
N LEU A 451 -28.62 -14.19 10.03
CA LEU A 451 -28.23 -13.01 9.27
C LEU A 451 -27.68 -13.37 7.88
N SER A 452 -26.95 -14.47 7.74
CA SER A 452 -26.42 -14.94 6.45
C SER A 452 -27.55 -15.33 5.50
N GLN A 453 -28.62 -15.94 6.01
CA GLN A 453 -29.84 -16.21 5.23
C GLN A 453 -30.49 -14.92 4.73
N ARG A 454 -30.55 -13.87 5.55
CA ARG A 454 -31.05 -12.54 5.11
C ARG A 454 -30.12 -11.92 4.08
N ALA A 455 -28.82 -11.92 4.33
CA ALA A 455 -27.80 -11.45 3.39
C ALA A 455 -27.90 -12.16 2.02
N ALA A 456 -28.37 -13.41 2.00
CA ALA A 456 -28.54 -14.17 0.77
C ALA A 456 -29.57 -13.60 -0.22
N ALA A 457 -30.49 -12.75 0.25
CA ALA A 457 -31.43 -12.02 -0.59
C ALA A 457 -30.79 -10.78 -1.26
N HIS A 458 -29.56 -10.42 -0.90
CA HIS A 458 -28.90 -9.19 -1.33
C HIS A 458 -27.67 -9.44 -2.19
N ARG A 459 -27.32 -8.42 -2.99
CA ARG A 459 -26.11 -8.42 -3.82
C ARG A 459 -25.23 -7.23 -3.49
N ALA A 460 -23.93 -7.48 -3.33
CA ALA A 460 -22.89 -6.48 -3.16
C ALA A 460 -22.17 -6.24 -4.50
N GLY A 461 -22.05 -4.98 -4.90
CA GLY A 461 -21.38 -4.58 -6.13
C GLY A 461 -19.97 -4.04 -5.89
N PHE A 462 -19.09 -4.29 -6.85
CA PHE A 462 -17.76 -3.68 -6.95
C PHE A 462 -17.61 -3.08 -8.34
N VAL A 463 -17.13 -1.83 -8.45
CA VAL A 463 -16.82 -1.20 -9.75
C VAL A 463 -15.31 -1.15 -9.91
N LEU A 464 -14.81 -1.78 -10.96
CA LEU A 464 -13.42 -2.18 -11.04
C LEU A 464 -12.80 -1.81 -12.39
N GLY A 465 -11.60 -1.25 -12.33
CA GLY A 465 -10.74 -0.98 -13.46
C GLY A 465 -9.79 -2.13 -13.78
N PRO A 466 -8.95 -1.96 -14.82
CA PRO A 466 -7.88 -2.90 -15.14
C PRO A 466 -6.92 -3.07 -13.95
N GLY A 467 -6.58 -4.30 -13.58
CA GLY A 467 -5.62 -4.60 -12.51
C GLY A 467 -6.19 -4.65 -11.08
N ASP A 468 -7.44 -4.24 -10.87
CA ASP A 468 -8.07 -4.27 -9.54
C ASP A 468 -8.36 -5.70 -9.05
N ALA A 469 -8.32 -6.71 -9.93
CA ALA A 469 -8.58 -8.11 -9.59
C ALA A 469 -7.58 -8.63 -8.57
N THR A 470 -6.30 -8.40 -8.88
CA THR A 470 -5.19 -8.76 -8.00
C THR A 470 -5.30 -8.02 -6.68
N ARG A 471 -5.67 -6.73 -6.69
CA ARG A 471 -5.80 -5.91 -5.47
C ARG A 471 -6.95 -6.37 -4.58
N LEU A 472 -8.09 -6.76 -5.15
CA LEU A 472 -9.21 -7.29 -4.34
C LEU A 472 -8.94 -8.70 -3.80
N ALA A 473 -8.15 -9.50 -4.52
CA ALA A 473 -7.75 -10.84 -4.10
C ALA A 473 -6.67 -10.81 -3.00
N ASP A 474 -5.75 -9.84 -3.08
CA ASP A 474 -4.63 -9.69 -2.16
C ASP A 474 -5.07 -9.00 -0.85
N PRO A 475 -5.10 -9.71 0.29
CA PRO A 475 -5.41 -9.10 1.58
C PRO A 475 -4.44 -7.96 1.92
N ALA A 476 -3.19 -7.96 1.44
CA ALA A 476 -2.26 -6.91 1.74
C ALA A 476 -2.67 -5.56 1.12
N SER A 477 -3.36 -5.56 -0.03
CA SER A 477 -3.88 -4.34 -0.67
C SER A 477 -5.07 -3.71 0.07
N SER A 478 -5.65 -4.42 1.03
CA SER A 478 -6.88 -4.04 1.75
C SER A 478 -6.74 -4.14 3.26
N ALA A 479 -5.51 -3.91 3.77
CA ALA A 479 -5.18 -3.94 5.20
C ALA A 479 -5.64 -5.24 5.91
N GLY A 480 -5.49 -6.36 5.22
CA GLY A 480 -5.80 -7.71 5.69
C GLY A 480 -7.13 -8.26 5.18
N VAL A 481 -8.01 -7.46 4.58
CA VAL A 481 -9.39 -7.90 4.33
C VAL A 481 -9.60 -8.39 2.91
N GLN A 482 -9.84 -9.68 2.72
CA GLN A 482 -10.31 -10.19 1.42
C GLN A 482 -11.82 -9.91 1.27
N ILE A 483 -12.16 -8.67 0.93
CA ILE A 483 -13.54 -8.15 1.00
C ILE A 483 -14.52 -9.05 0.23
N PRO A 484 -14.27 -9.48 -1.02
CA PRO A 484 -15.20 -10.36 -1.72
C PRO A 484 -15.38 -11.71 -1.02
N ALA A 485 -14.30 -12.33 -0.53
CA ALA A 485 -14.37 -13.60 0.19
C ALA A 485 -15.16 -13.49 1.50
N LEU A 486 -14.97 -12.40 2.24
CA LEU A 486 -15.72 -12.12 3.46
C LEU A 486 -17.22 -11.93 3.18
N LEU A 487 -17.59 -11.20 2.13
CA LEU A 487 -19.00 -11.02 1.78
C LEU A 487 -19.65 -12.30 1.28
N ALA A 488 -18.91 -13.15 0.57
CA ALA A 488 -19.37 -14.47 0.17
C ALA A 488 -19.58 -15.38 1.39
N GLU A 489 -18.64 -15.38 2.36
CA GLU A 489 -18.78 -16.08 3.65
C GLU A 489 -20.04 -15.62 4.41
N MET A 490 -20.32 -14.32 4.39
CA MET A 490 -21.52 -13.68 4.95
C MET A 490 -22.82 -14.02 4.22
N GLY A 491 -22.75 -14.67 3.06
CA GLY A 491 -23.91 -15.09 2.28
C GLY A 491 -24.36 -14.12 1.18
N PHE A 492 -23.69 -13.00 0.94
CA PHE A 492 -24.07 -12.06 -0.13
C PHE A 492 -23.79 -12.63 -1.54
N GLY A 493 -24.65 -12.31 -2.50
CA GLY A 493 -24.30 -12.41 -3.92
C GLY A 493 -23.30 -11.30 -4.30
N ILE A 494 -22.39 -11.56 -5.23
CA ILE A 494 -21.32 -10.61 -5.58
C ILE A 494 -21.38 -10.28 -7.07
N ASP A 495 -21.37 -8.99 -7.39
CA ASP A 495 -21.29 -8.48 -8.75
C ASP A 495 -20.00 -7.71 -8.94
N LEU A 496 -19.15 -8.20 -9.83
CA LEU A 496 -17.98 -7.46 -10.29
C LEU A 496 -18.37 -6.70 -11.56
N LEU A 497 -18.65 -5.40 -11.42
CA LEU A 497 -18.83 -4.50 -12.55
C LEU A 497 -17.44 -4.15 -13.07
N VAL A 498 -17.04 -4.70 -14.21
CA VAL A 498 -15.65 -4.62 -14.72
C VAL A 498 -15.57 -3.72 -15.94
N PHE A 499 -14.74 -2.69 -15.87
CA PHE A 499 -14.45 -1.83 -17.01
C PHE A 499 -13.66 -2.59 -18.07
N ARG A 500 -14.11 -2.55 -19.32
CA ARG A 500 -13.44 -3.14 -20.47
C ARG A 500 -13.20 -2.09 -21.55
N GLU A 501 -11.92 -1.82 -21.81
CA GLU A 501 -11.53 -1.06 -22.99
C GLU A 501 -11.86 -1.85 -24.26
N ARG A 502 -12.41 -1.15 -25.26
CA ARG A 502 -12.76 -1.75 -26.54
C ARG A 502 -11.51 -2.33 -27.20
N GLY A 503 -11.53 -3.62 -27.52
CA GLY A 503 -10.44 -4.31 -28.22
C GLY A 503 -9.35 -4.87 -27.29
N ARG A 504 -9.46 -4.75 -25.97
CA ARG A 504 -8.59 -5.47 -25.03
C ARG A 504 -9.19 -6.83 -24.66
N PRO A 505 -8.36 -7.88 -24.52
CA PRO A 505 -8.82 -9.20 -24.11
C PRO A 505 -9.34 -9.18 -22.67
N ASP A 506 -10.20 -10.14 -22.37
CA ASP A 506 -10.74 -10.34 -21.03
C ASP A 506 -9.62 -10.74 -20.05
N ASP A 507 -9.63 -10.10 -18.88
CA ASP A 507 -8.74 -10.46 -17.78
C ASP A 507 -9.25 -11.73 -17.09
N ALA A 508 -8.52 -12.84 -17.29
CA ALA A 508 -8.81 -14.14 -16.66
C ALA A 508 -8.78 -14.09 -15.13
N GLY A 509 -8.14 -13.07 -14.54
CA GLY A 509 -8.05 -12.88 -13.10
C GLY A 509 -9.43 -12.74 -12.43
N TRP A 510 -10.41 -12.12 -13.10
CA TRP A 510 -11.75 -11.94 -12.53
C TRP A 510 -12.51 -13.24 -12.36
N GLN A 511 -12.40 -14.14 -13.35
CA GLN A 511 -13.02 -15.45 -13.29
C GLN A 511 -12.37 -16.31 -12.21
N SER A 512 -11.03 -16.25 -12.11
CA SER A 512 -10.29 -16.94 -11.05
C SER A 512 -10.64 -16.43 -9.66
N LEU A 513 -10.88 -15.12 -9.50
CA LEU A 513 -11.31 -14.55 -8.23
C LEU A 513 -12.68 -15.10 -7.83
N LEU A 514 -13.68 -15.04 -8.72
CA LEU A 514 -15.04 -15.47 -8.40
C LEU A 514 -15.18 -16.99 -8.19
N SER A 515 -14.45 -17.80 -8.96
CA SER A 515 -14.49 -19.25 -8.83
C SER A 515 -13.89 -19.75 -7.51
N GLY A 516 -13.01 -18.95 -6.90
CA GLY A 516 -12.45 -19.21 -5.57
C GLY A 516 -13.37 -18.81 -4.41
N LEU A 517 -14.49 -18.14 -4.66
CA LEU A 517 -15.41 -17.69 -3.60
C LEU A 517 -16.44 -18.78 -3.23
N PRO A 518 -16.85 -18.88 -1.96
CA PRO A 518 -17.97 -19.72 -1.54
C PRO A 518 -19.27 -19.37 -2.28
N GLY A 519 -19.94 -20.36 -2.87
CA GLY A 519 -21.19 -20.12 -3.63
C GLY A 519 -20.94 -19.44 -4.97
N ALA A 520 -19.91 -19.90 -5.71
CA ALA A 520 -19.47 -19.35 -6.98
C ALA A 520 -20.60 -19.11 -8.01
N ASP A 521 -21.66 -19.93 -7.99
CA ASP A 521 -22.86 -19.82 -8.84
C ASP A 521 -23.71 -18.57 -8.57
N ARG A 522 -23.53 -17.95 -7.40
CA ARG A 522 -24.27 -16.74 -6.99
C ARG A 522 -23.57 -15.45 -7.41
N HIS A 523 -22.33 -15.54 -7.88
CA HIS A 523 -21.53 -14.38 -8.25
C HIS A 523 -21.48 -14.18 -9.76
N ARG A 524 -21.28 -12.94 -10.22
CA ARG A 524 -21.22 -12.64 -11.66
C ARG A 524 -20.26 -11.51 -11.98
N ILE A 525 -19.77 -11.55 -13.23
CA ILE A 525 -19.02 -10.47 -13.85
C ILE A 525 -19.97 -9.74 -14.80
N VAL A 526 -20.06 -8.42 -14.66
CA VAL A 526 -20.87 -7.57 -15.53
C VAL A 526 -19.93 -6.58 -16.23
N PRO A 527 -19.58 -6.82 -17.50
CA PRO A 527 -18.70 -5.92 -18.23
C PRO A 527 -19.40 -4.58 -18.53
N PHE A 528 -18.64 -3.50 -18.54
CA PHE A 528 -19.07 -2.20 -19.06
C PHE A 528 -17.89 -1.48 -19.73
N GLY A 529 -18.13 -0.71 -20.78
CA GLY A 529 -17.14 0.13 -21.45
C GLY A 529 -17.50 1.62 -21.44
N ARG A 530 -18.72 1.98 -21.02
CA ARG A 530 -19.22 3.37 -21.01
C ARG A 530 -19.93 3.75 -19.72
N ARG A 531 -20.03 5.06 -19.46
CA ARG A 531 -20.72 5.61 -18.29
C ARG A 531 -22.19 5.22 -18.25
N GLU A 532 -22.85 5.18 -19.39
CA GLU A 532 -24.27 4.82 -19.52
C GLU A 532 -24.48 3.33 -19.21
N GLU A 533 -23.54 2.47 -19.60
CA GLU A 533 -23.55 1.05 -19.29
C GLU A 533 -23.36 0.81 -17.80
N LEU A 534 -22.36 1.42 -17.16
CA LEU A 534 -22.19 1.35 -15.71
C LEU A 534 -23.45 1.85 -14.98
N SER A 535 -24.01 2.97 -15.45
CA SER A 535 -25.23 3.54 -14.90
C SER A 535 -26.43 2.59 -14.99
N ARG A 536 -26.55 1.84 -16.09
CA ARG A 536 -27.58 0.80 -16.27
C ARG A 536 -27.30 -0.39 -15.35
N SER A 537 -26.07 -0.90 -15.30
CA SER A 537 -25.69 -2.03 -14.44
C SER A 537 -25.94 -1.75 -12.97
N LEU A 538 -25.58 -0.54 -12.49
CA LEU A 538 -25.86 -0.13 -11.11
C LEU A 538 -27.37 -0.08 -10.80
N ARG A 539 -28.23 0.26 -11.76
CA ARG A 539 -29.69 0.32 -11.55
C ARG A 539 -30.39 -1.04 -11.72
N ALA A 540 -30.02 -1.79 -12.76
CA ALA A 540 -30.68 -3.04 -13.13
C ALA A 540 -30.15 -4.26 -12.36
N GLY A 541 -28.96 -4.15 -11.75
CA GLY A 541 -28.28 -5.30 -11.16
C GLY A 541 -28.94 -5.87 -9.90
N GLY A 542 -29.97 -5.25 -9.33
CA GLY A 542 -30.50 -5.68 -8.03
C GLY A 542 -29.47 -5.55 -6.91
N LEU A 543 -28.47 -4.67 -7.09
CA LEU A 543 -27.47 -4.37 -6.08
C LEU A 543 -28.16 -3.71 -4.89
N SER A 544 -27.82 -4.15 -3.68
CA SER A 544 -28.31 -3.54 -2.44
C SER A 544 -27.26 -2.58 -1.85
N ILE A 545 -25.99 -2.95 -1.97
CA ILE A 545 -24.85 -2.16 -1.52
C ILE A 545 -23.72 -2.20 -2.56
N VAL A 546 -22.91 -1.15 -2.64
CA VAL A 546 -21.73 -1.09 -3.52
C VAL A 546 -20.51 -0.65 -2.73
N TYR A 547 -19.38 -1.32 -2.94
CA TYR A 547 -18.12 -0.96 -2.30
C TYR A 547 -17.65 0.39 -2.88
N SER A 548 -17.40 1.35 -2.00
CA SER A 548 -16.83 2.63 -2.37
C SER A 548 -15.98 3.17 -1.23
N ASN A 549 -14.77 3.62 -1.56
CA ASN A 549 -13.96 4.42 -0.65
C ASN A 549 -14.46 5.87 -0.55
N ILE A 550 -15.37 6.30 -1.43
CA ILE A 550 -15.88 7.67 -1.41
C ILE A 550 -17.03 7.77 -0.41
N ARG A 551 -16.85 8.62 0.61
CA ARG A 551 -17.91 8.93 1.57
C ARG A 551 -19.04 9.68 0.86
N ASN A 552 -20.29 9.29 1.15
CA ASN A 552 -21.46 9.88 0.53
C ASN A 552 -21.36 9.90 -1.00
N ASP A 553 -20.89 8.79 -1.59
CA ASP A 553 -20.70 8.66 -3.03
C ASP A 553 -22.00 9.02 -3.77
N ARG A 554 -22.04 10.25 -4.31
CA ARG A 554 -23.23 10.80 -4.96
C ARG A 554 -23.65 9.97 -6.16
N ARG A 555 -22.72 9.22 -6.77
CA ARG A 555 -23.01 8.32 -7.89
C ARG A 555 -23.89 7.17 -7.42
N LEU A 556 -23.66 6.63 -6.22
CA LEU A 556 -24.47 5.58 -5.62
C LEU A 556 -25.80 6.12 -5.08
N ILE A 557 -25.75 7.24 -4.37
CA ILE A 557 -26.93 7.88 -3.77
C ILE A 557 -27.98 8.22 -4.85
N ARG A 558 -27.56 8.79 -5.98
CA ARG A 558 -28.42 9.09 -7.15
C ARG A 558 -29.17 7.88 -7.70
N ARG A 559 -28.67 6.67 -7.41
CA ARG A 559 -29.23 5.39 -7.87
C ARG A 559 -29.97 4.65 -6.77
N GLY A 560 -30.11 5.26 -5.60
CA GLY A 560 -30.70 4.65 -4.43
C GLY A 560 -29.90 3.49 -3.85
N LEU A 561 -28.59 3.46 -4.12
CA LEU A 561 -27.67 2.45 -3.61
C LEU A 561 -26.94 2.99 -2.39
N ALA A 562 -26.82 2.15 -1.37
CA ALA A 562 -25.97 2.45 -0.23
C ALA A 562 -24.51 2.08 -0.53
N ALA A 563 -23.58 2.90 -0.04
CA ALA A 563 -22.16 2.59 -0.09
C ALA A 563 -21.73 1.75 1.13
N PHE A 564 -20.75 0.87 0.97
CA PHE A 564 -20.01 0.29 2.09
C PHE A 564 -18.50 0.31 1.83
N SER A 565 -17.71 0.17 2.87
CA SER A 565 -16.26 0.26 2.83
C SER A 565 -15.63 -0.67 3.88
N LEU A 566 -14.30 -0.70 3.94
CA LEU A 566 -13.58 -1.40 5.01
C LEU A 566 -13.95 -0.93 6.44
N ARG A 567 -14.53 0.27 6.62
CA ARG A 567 -15.01 0.74 7.96
C ARG A 567 -16.17 -0.07 8.50
N ASP A 568 -16.91 -0.70 7.61
CA ASP A 568 -18.08 -1.48 7.97
C ASP A 568 -17.70 -2.88 8.45
N LEU A 569 -16.41 -3.21 8.41
CA LEU A 569 -15.84 -4.51 8.69
C LEU A 569 -14.99 -4.44 9.95
N GLU A 570 -15.22 -5.39 10.86
CA GLU A 570 -14.54 -5.50 12.15
C GLU A 570 -13.86 -6.85 12.28
N MET A 571 -12.77 -6.87 13.05
CA MET A 571 -11.97 -8.06 13.34
C MET A 571 -12.61 -8.93 14.43
N GLY A 572 -12.25 -10.22 14.44
CA GLY A 572 -12.70 -11.21 15.42
C GLY A 572 -14.09 -11.77 15.13
N LEU A 573 -14.45 -12.88 15.77
CA LEU A 573 -15.78 -13.51 15.58
C LEU A 573 -16.94 -12.55 15.94
N PRO A 574 -16.90 -11.82 17.08
CA PRO A 574 -17.96 -10.86 17.41
C PRO A 574 -18.00 -9.69 16.43
N GLY A 575 -16.83 -9.22 15.97
CA GLY A 575 -16.72 -8.17 14.95
C GLY A 575 -17.29 -8.61 13.60
N ALA A 576 -17.04 -9.84 13.17
CA ALA A 576 -17.62 -10.41 11.96
C ALA A 576 -19.16 -10.38 12.03
N LEU A 577 -19.74 -10.79 13.16
CA LEU A 577 -21.20 -10.75 13.35
C LEU A 577 -21.75 -9.32 13.29
N ARG A 578 -21.09 -8.35 13.93
CA ARG A 578 -21.48 -6.93 13.88
C ARG A 578 -21.39 -6.37 12.46
N SER A 579 -20.36 -6.77 11.72
CA SER A 579 -20.16 -6.38 10.32
C SER A 579 -21.30 -6.89 9.45
N LEU A 580 -21.62 -8.19 9.56
CA LEU A 580 -22.71 -8.83 8.84
C LEU A 580 -24.05 -8.12 9.14
N ARG A 581 -24.37 -7.92 10.43
CA ARG A 581 -25.59 -7.22 10.86
C ARG A 581 -25.68 -5.82 10.23
N ARG A 582 -24.63 -5.01 10.36
CA ARG A 582 -24.55 -3.65 9.81
C ARG A 582 -24.78 -3.61 8.31
N LEU A 583 -24.19 -4.55 7.57
CA LEU A 583 -24.33 -4.62 6.12
C LEU A 583 -25.75 -5.06 5.70
N VAL A 584 -26.35 -6.03 6.39
CA VAL A 584 -27.74 -6.44 6.16
C VAL A 584 -28.70 -5.29 6.44
N GLU A 585 -28.59 -4.63 7.59
CA GLU A 585 -29.42 -3.47 7.95
C GLU A 585 -29.28 -2.34 6.92
N ARG A 586 -28.06 -2.12 6.40
CA ARG A 586 -27.83 -1.15 5.33
C ARG A 586 -28.51 -1.52 4.01
N CYS A 587 -28.53 -2.80 3.65
CA CYS A 587 -29.24 -3.29 2.46
C CYS A 587 -30.75 -3.11 2.58
N GLU A 588 -31.28 -3.30 3.78
CA GLU A 588 -32.72 -3.23 4.04
C GLU A 588 -33.22 -1.79 4.21
N LEU A 589 -32.33 -0.83 4.48
CA LEU A 589 -32.67 0.58 4.66
C LEU A 589 -33.36 1.16 3.40
N PRO A 590 -34.64 1.60 3.48
CA PRO A 590 -35.34 2.14 2.32
C PRO A 590 -34.89 3.56 1.95
N TYR A 591 -34.26 4.28 2.88
CA TYR A 591 -33.90 5.70 2.76
C TYR A 591 -33.26 6.07 1.41
N PHE A 592 -32.22 5.35 0.98
CA PHE A 592 -31.54 5.66 -0.27
C PHE A 592 -32.45 5.43 -1.48
N ARG A 593 -33.24 4.35 -1.49
CA ARG A 593 -34.14 3.99 -2.58
C ARG A 593 -35.27 5.00 -2.74
N GLU A 594 -35.91 5.37 -1.63
CA GLU A 594 -37.05 6.32 -1.62
C GLU A 594 -36.61 7.75 -1.91
N ASN A 595 -35.43 8.15 -1.43
CA ASN A 595 -34.95 9.53 -1.54
C ASN A 595 -33.95 9.73 -2.70
N ALA A 596 -33.70 8.73 -3.55
CA ALA A 596 -32.73 8.82 -4.65
C ALA A 596 -32.95 10.05 -5.55
N ARG A 597 -34.23 10.40 -5.81
CA ARG A 597 -34.60 11.57 -6.63
C ARG A 597 -34.26 12.90 -5.94
N LEU A 598 -34.49 12.99 -4.64
CA LEU A 598 -34.24 14.20 -3.84
C LEU A 598 -32.74 14.38 -3.61
N LEU A 599 -32.06 13.32 -3.17
CA LEU A 599 -30.62 13.34 -2.86
C LEU A 599 -29.75 13.40 -4.11
N GLY A 600 -30.30 13.00 -5.26
CA GLY A 600 -29.59 13.03 -6.53
C GLY A 600 -29.32 14.43 -7.06
N GLY A 601 -30.02 15.45 -6.54
CA GLY A 601 -30.12 16.77 -7.15
C GLY A 601 -30.94 16.65 -8.43
N GLY A 602 -32.16 17.18 -8.41
CA GLY A 602 -32.96 17.31 -9.62
C GLY A 602 -32.21 18.18 -10.61
N SER A 603 -31.68 17.56 -11.66
CA SER A 603 -31.16 18.20 -12.86
C SER A 603 -32.01 17.78 -14.03
#